data_AF-A0A928PH14-F1
#
_entry.id   AF-A0A928PH14-F1
#
_cell.length_a   1.000
_cell.length_b   1.000
_cell.length_c   1.000
_cell.angle_alpha   90.00
_cell.angle_beta   90.00
_cell.angle_gamma   90.00
#
_symmetry.space_group_name_H-M   'P 1'
#
loop_
_entity.id
_entity.type
_entity.pdbx_description
1 polymer ?
#
loop_
_entity_poly.entity_id
_entity_poly.type
_entity_poly.pdbx_seq_one_letter_code
_entity_poly.pdbx_strand_id
1 'polypeptide(L)'
;MYYIDTYEQLINHAKNAQRTCRYVLTADINQNDNLNDFEVVVDKFSHFTLDLNGYSITRVTTGNDLALFRIKNGGYMKILDTSASQTGYCSFSEGYGDYHKSVFYNSGGELEIGNGYYEIFSPFEQGECSVVYTSSGFTNIYNGTFDSSSAWGGDTISVGHDAYLYETPQVIIFDGDFYGKYQSIEVTPFDNYLSYGSLFPSVYVLGGNFYVTKESEHSGFAYCNNSWGRVIVAGGTVPSTCINSVDQRFLTGVSKKYFTDTIDDYTRGYYKVTAPPIIISENLDYYYRLVGLCNKEIVNSYSKSVYELHKDEFDEVLSRIDTIVVSESEETSPYFELYNRTLDHQYINWYMCDESDYQGEDTQWIHIGNAYNVSHWRIEERPEEETSYIIRCVVTDSNLKSYEDLVRVYYEALEKEPEAKIIDAAYIEDVEAPLEGNTPDTDVLCSTQGCVASRVEWYDVTEGRGVLMAEDDTFVAGRLYRVVVLVKAEGNNTFLMADGYNEAIGYINGKKAIAYGSHDETELELGLEFPACEENPNKPTNPEVMGILGDANCDDEVNIKDATAIQKHVAMLEVLSDTGYILADVDASDDVNIKDATAIQKHIAGIVTGFDIGMTVCK
;
A
#
# COMPACT_ATOMS: atom_id res chain seq x y z
N MET A 1 -20.30 -12.94 45.78
CA MET A 1 -18.83 -12.90 45.77
C MET A 1 -18.36 -14.32 46.03
N TYR A 2 -17.45 -14.83 45.20
CA TYR A 2 -16.89 -16.17 45.32
C TYR A 2 -15.40 -16.06 45.55
N TYR A 3 -14.84 -16.94 46.37
CA TYR A 3 -13.42 -16.93 46.70
C TYR A 3 -12.70 -18.02 45.92
N ILE A 4 -11.49 -17.71 45.47
CA ILE A 4 -10.65 -18.60 44.68
C ILE A 4 -9.30 -18.72 45.38
N ASP A 5 -8.87 -19.94 45.66
CA ASP A 5 -7.55 -20.25 46.23
C ASP A 5 -6.76 -21.31 45.45
N THR A 6 -7.34 -21.84 44.35
CA THR A 6 -6.70 -22.84 43.50
C THR A 6 -6.96 -22.59 42.02
N TYR A 7 -6.05 -23.07 41.16
CA TYR A 7 -6.18 -22.93 39.71
C TYR A 7 -7.37 -23.70 39.13
N GLU A 8 -7.71 -24.87 39.69
CA GLU A 8 -8.89 -25.64 39.27
C GLU A 8 -10.20 -24.90 39.53
N GLN A 9 -10.31 -24.23 40.69
CA GLN A 9 -11.46 -23.36 40.98
C GLN A 9 -11.53 -22.20 40.00
N LEU A 10 -10.38 -21.58 39.65
CA LEU A 10 -10.31 -20.48 38.69
C LEU A 10 -10.88 -20.90 37.33
N ILE A 11 -10.42 -22.02 36.77
CA ILE A 11 -10.95 -22.58 35.51
C ILE A 11 -12.45 -22.86 35.63
N ASN A 12 -12.87 -23.53 36.71
CA ASN A 12 -14.26 -23.93 36.87
C ASN A 12 -15.20 -22.72 37.01
N HIS A 13 -14.74 -21.67 37.70
CA HIS A 13 -15.50 -20.44 37.85
C HIS A 13 -15.58 -19.65 36.54
N ALA A 14 -14.48 -19.52 35.79
CA ALA A 14 -14.48 -18.86 34.48
C ALA A 14 -15.47 -19.53 33.50
N LYS A 15 -15.51 -20.87 33.47
CA LYS A 15 -16.43 -21.64 32.61
C LYS A 15 -17.91 -21.51 33.00
N ASN A 16 -18.21 -21.22 34.27
CA ASN A 16 -19.58 -21.19 34.81
C ASN A 16 -19.95 -19.81 35.35
N ALA A 17 -19.27 -18.76 34.89
CA ALA A 17 -19.35 -17.44 35.48
C ALA A 17 -20.73 -16.79 35.27
N GLN A 18 -21.24 -16.10 36.29
CA GLN A 18 -22.52 -15.40 36.25
C GLN A 18 -22.32 -13.88 36.23
N ARG A 19 -23.12 -13.17 35.42
CA ARG A 19 -23.00 -11.73 35.13
C ARG A 19 -22.94 -10.78 36.32
N THR A 20 -23.48 -11.16 37.47
CA THR A 20 -23.51 -10.31 38.68
C THR A 20 -22.49 -10.73 39.74
N CYS A 21 -21.63 -11.68 39.42
CA CYS A 21 -20.74 -12.31 40.40
C CYS A 21 -19.31 -11.81 40.24
N ARG A 22 -18.74 -11.39 41.38
CA ARG A 22 -17.31 -11.09 41.51
C ARG A 22 -16.59 -12.26 42.16
N TYR A 23 -15.47 -12.63 41.57
CA TYR A 23 -14.58 -13.69 42.01
C TYR A 23 -13.30 -13.06 42.55
N VAL A 24 -12.87 -13.46 43.75
CA VAL A 24 -11.81 -12.77 44.49
C VAL A 24 -10.76 -13.79 44.90
N LEU A 25 -9.49 -13.51 44.62
CA LEU A 25 -8.41 -14.35 45.10
C LEU A 25 -8.23 -14.19 46.61
N THR A 26 -7.93 -15.31 47.27
CA THR A 26 -7.64 -15.37 48.71
C THR A 26 -6.27 -15.97 49.03
N ALA A 27 -5.54 -16.41 48.00
CA ALA A 27 -4.19 -16.95 48.10
C ALA A 27 -3.48 -16.81 46.75
N ASP A 28 -2.14 -16.84 46.78
CA ASP A 28 -1.34 -16.95 45.55
C ASP A 28 -1.57 -18.33 44.90
N ILE A 29 -1.83 -18.32 43.60
CA ILE A 29 -2.02 -19.50 42.78
C ILE A 29 -0.78 -19.66 41.91
N ASN A 30 -0.07 -20.77 42.08
CA ASN A 30 1.10 -21.12 41.28
C ASN A 30 0.84 -22.45 40.57
N GLN A 31 0.80 -22.41 39.24
CA GLN A 31 0.47 -23.54 38.40
C GLN A 31 1.68 -23.91 37.52
N ASN A 32 2.17 -25.15 37.66
CA ASN A 32 3.24 -25.69 36.81
C ASN A 32 2.73 -26.96 36.13
N ASP A 33 2.67 -26.98 34.81
CA ASP A 33 2.12 -28.11 34.06
C ASP A 33 2.76 -28.32 32.67
N ASN A 34 2.27 -29.34 31.98
CA ASN A 34 2.57 -29.64 30.58
C ASN A 34 1.27 -29.97 29.82
N LEU A 35 0.14 -29.44 30.32
CA LEU A 35 -1.18 -29.78 29.83
C LEU A 35 -1.57 -28.82 28.70
N ASN A 36 -2.31 -29.36 27.73
CA ASN A 36 -3.00 -28.58 26.71
C ASN A 36 -4.46 -28.38 27.15
N ASP A 37 -5.10 -27.33 26.63
CA ASP A 37 -6.46 -26.89 26.95
C ASP A 37 -6.68 -26.60 28.45
N PHE A 38 -5.62 -26.15 29.13
CA PHE A 38 -5.62 -25.84 30.56
C PHE A 38 -5.59 -24.32 30.82
N GLU A 39 -5.94 -23.55 29.80
CA GLU A 39 -6.20 -22.10 29.83
C GLU A 39 -7.45 -21.77 30.68
N VAL A 40 -7.47 -20.57 31.27
CA VAL A 40 -8.68 -20.02 31.89
C VAL A 40 -9.57 -19.44 30.78
N VAL A 41 -10.48 -20.26 30.27
CA VAL A 41 -11.34 -19.92 29.14
C VAL A 41 -12.64 -19.25 29.59
N VAL A 42 -12.91 -18.05 29.06
CA VAL A 42 -14.18 -17.31 29.17
C VAL A 42 -14.85 -17.32 27.79
N ASP A 43 -15.99 -18.01 27.68
CA ASP A 43 -16.62 -18.36 26.41
C ASP A 43 -18.16 -18.24 26.48
N LYS A 44 -18.84 -18.25 25.32
CA LYS A 44 -20.30 -18.34 25.17
C LYS A 44 -21.08 -17.30 25.98
N PHE A 45 -20.67 -16.03 25.92
CA PHE A 45 -21.32 -14.95 26.67
C PHE A 45 -21.27 -15.10 28.20
N SER A 46 -20.36 -15.93 28.73
CA SER A 46 -20.06 -15.98 30.16
C SER A 46 -19.47 -14.64 30.60
N HIS A 47 -19.76 -14.23 31.84
CA HIS A 47 -19.32 -12.95 32.38
C HIS A 47 -18.49 -13.20 33.64
N PHE A 48 -17.19 -13.02 33.53
CA PHE A 48 -16.23 -13.35 34.57
C PHE A 48 -15.50 -12.10 35.06
N THR A 49 -15.83 -11.64 36.27
CA THR A 49 -15.14 -10.51 36.91
C THR A 49 -14.22 -11.04 38.01
N LEU A 50 -12.91 -11.00 37.75
CA LEU A 50 -11.85 -11.44 38.65
C LEU A 50 -11.19 -10.25 39.34
N ASP A 51 -11.02 -10.38 40.65
CA ASP A 51 -10.30 -9.46 41.50
C ASP A 51 -9.09 -10.17 42.10
N LEU A 52 -7.89 -9.68 41.76
CA LEU A 52 -6.62 -10.24 42.23
C LEU A 52 -6.43 -10.01 43.73
N ASN A 53 -7.00 -8.95 44.29
CA ASN A 53 -6.98 -8.65 45.72
C ASN A 53 -5.58 -8.76 46.36
N GLY A 54 -4.56 -8.32 45.62
CA GLY A 54 -3.15 -8.30 46.04
C GLY A 54 -2.43 -9.65 45.95
N TYR A 55 -3.10 -10.69 45.44
CA TYR A 55 -2.53 -12.03 45.24
C TYR A 55 -2.09 -12.27 43.80
N SER A 56 -1.31 -13.33 43.62
CA SER A 56 -0.67 -13.70 42.37
C SER A 56 -1.34 -14.88 41.67
N ILE A 57 -1.37 -14.88 40.33
CA ILE A 57 -1.63 -16.04 39.49
C ILE A 57 -0.42 -16.24 38.59
N THR A 58 0.36 -17.28 38.83
CA THR A 58 1.47 -17.66 37.96
C THR A 58 1.17 -18.98 37.29
N ARG A 59 1.45 -19.06 35.98
CA ARG A 59 1.43 -20.32 35.25
C ARG A 59 2.68 -20.48 34.42
N VAL A 60 3.41 -21.57 34.67
CA VAL A 60 4.50 -22.03 33.81
C VAL A 60 4.05 -23.33 33.15
N THR A 61 4.05 -23.39 31.84
CA THR A 61 3.65 -24.59 31.11
C THR A 61 4.63 -24.97 30.01
N THR A 62 4.75 -26.27 29.72
CA THR A 62 5.38 -26.76 28.48
C THR A 62 4.35 -27.31 27.49
N GLY A 63 3.07 -27.06 27.73
CA GLY A 63 1.98 -27.38 26.81
C GLY A 63 1.83 -26.31 25.73
N ASN A 64 1.00 -26.60 24.72
CA ASN A 64 0.78 -25.74 23.54
C ASN A 64 -0.27 -24.64 23.76
N ASP A 65 -0.70 -24.41 24.99
CA ASP A 65 -1.68 -23.39 25.33
C ASP A 65 -1.22 -22.00 24.87
N LEU A 66 -2.15 -21.19 24.39
CA LEU A 66 -1.82 -19.89 23.79
C LEU A 66 -1.86 -18.77 24.83
N ALA A 67 -2.60 -18.97 25.93
CA ALA A 67 -2.65 -17.99 26.99
C ALA A 67 -2.91 -18.53 28.40
N LEU A 68 -2.68 -17.66 29.40
CA LEU A 68 -3.22 -17.85 30.74
C LEU A 68 -4.75 -17.66 30.73
N PHE A 69 -5.23 -16.55 30.15
CA PHE A 69 -6.65 -16.25 29.99
C PHE A 69 -7.03 -16.17 28.52
N ARG A 70 -8.08 -16.89 28.13
CA ARG A 70 -8.59 -16.88 26.76
C ARG A 70 -10.05 -16.47 26.71
N ILE A 71 -10.34 -15.43 25.94
CA ILE A 71 -11.67 -14.85 25.78
C ILE A 71 -12.12 -15.09 24.34
N LYS A 72 -13.32 -15.67 24.16
CA LYS A 72 -13.84 -16.01 22.82
C LYS A 72 -15.37 -16.06 22.78
N ASN A 73 -15.93 -16.07 21.57
CA ASN A 73 -17.36 -16.19 21.25
C ASN A 73 -18.28 -15.33 22.14
N GLY A 74 -17.99 -14.04 22.24
CA GLY A 74 -18.75 -13.06 23.00
C GLY A 74 -18.63 -13.17 24.52
N GLY A 75 -17.67 -13.95 25.04
CA GLY A 75 -17.35 -13.96 26.48
C GLY A 75 -16.91 -12.58 26.97
N TYR A 76 -17.29 -12.23 28.20
CA TYR A 76 -16.91 -10.99 28.88
C TYR A 76 -15.99 -11.31 30.06
N MET A 77 -14.79 -10.76 30.06
CA MET A 77 -13.85 -10.86 31.17
C MET A 77 -13.48 -9.46 31.67
N LYS A 78 -13.54 -9.28 32.99
CA LYS A 78 -12.98 -8.11 33.66
C LYS A 78 -11.98 -8.58 34.71
N ILE A 79 -10.77 -8.04 34.69
CA ILE A 79 -9.74 -8.31 35.69
C ILE A 79 -9.21 -7.00 36.27
N LEU A 80 -8.99 -6.98 37.58
CA LEU A 80 -8.42 -5.84 38.29
C LEU A 80 -7.85 -6.28 39.63
N ASP A 81 -7.01 -5.45 40.23
CA ASP A 81 -6.60 -5.54 41.63
C ASP A 81 -7.19 -4.38 42.43
N THR A 82 -8.04 -4.73 43.40
CA THR A 82 -8.61 -3.76 44.34
C THR A 82 -7.90 -3.69 45.68
N SER A 83 -6.79 -4.41 45.84
CA SER A 83 -5.96 -4.26 47.03
C SER A 83 -5.44 -2.83 47.17
N ALA A 84 -5.22 -2.39 48.41
CA ALA A 84 -4.70 -1.06 48.68
C ALA A 84 -3.29 -0.86 48.09
N SER A 85 -2.52 -1.94 47.94
CA SER A 85 -1.16 -1.92 47.40
C SER A 85 -1.11 -2.08 45.88
N GLN A 86 -2.19 -2.50 45.23
CA GLN A 86 -2.25 -2.80 43.80
C GLN A 86 -1.16 -3.79 43.33
N THR A 87 -0.79 -4.72 44.21
CA THR A 87 0.30 -5.70 44.00
C THR A 87 -0.17 -7.01 43.40
N GLY A 88 -1.44 -7.12 43.01
CA GLY A 88 -1.98 -8.28 42.32
C GLY A 88 -1.20 -8.54 41.04
N TYR A 89 -0.82 -9.79 40.82
CA TYR A 89 0.16 -10.16 39.80
C TYR A 89 -0.32 -11.32 38.95
N CYS A 90 -0.16 -11.26 37.64
CA CYS A 90 -0.40 -12.36 36.72
C CYS A 90 0.85 -12.61 35.88
N SER A 91 1.29 -13.86 35.80
CA SER A 91 2.42 -14.24 34.96
C SER A 91 2.14 -15.49 34.15
N PHE A 92 2.46 -15.43 32.87
CA PHE A 92 2.43 -16.56 31.97
C PHE A 92 3.81 -16.83 31.39
N SER A 93 4.25 -18.08 31.47
CA SER A 93 5.54 -18.53 30.95
C SER A 93 5.42 -19.87 30.26
N GLU A 94 6.05 -19.99 29.09
CA GLU A 94 6.00 -21.22 28.29
C GLU A 94 7.38 -21.80 27.96
N GLY A 95 7.39 -23.13 27.78
CA GLY A 95 8.50 -23.97 27.40
C GLY A 95 8.85 -24.07 25.90
N TYR A 96 7.91 -24.05 24.95
CA TYR A 96 8.19 -24.32 23.52
C TYR A 96 6.94 -24.15 22.60
N GLY A 97 7.02 -23.39 21.49
CA GLY A 97 5.96 -23.35 20.46
C GLY A 97 6.08 -22.26 19.39
N ASP A 98 5.49 -22.47 18.21
CA ASP A 98 5.53 -21.55 17.05
C ASP A 98 4.36 -20.54 17.00
N TYR A 99 3.41 -20.61 17.94
CA TYR A 99 2.20 -19.77 17.94
C TYR A 99 2.33 -18.56 18.86
N HIS A 100 1.60 -17.47 18.57
CA HIS A 100 1.58 -16.26 19.39
C HIS A 100 1.06 -16.56 20.81
N LYS A 101 1.84 -16.18 21.84
CA LYS A 101 1.55 -16.46 23.25
C LYS A 101 1.22 -15.21 24.02
N SER A 102 0.29 -15.30 24.99
CA SER A 102 -0.10 -14.13 25.78
C SER A 102 -0.58 -14.39 27.20
N VAL A 103 -0.55 -13.37 28.07
CA VAL A 103 -1.28 -13.46 29.34
C VAL A 103 -2.79 -13.44 29.06
N PHE A 104 -3.21 -12.53 28.18
CA PHE A 104 -4.58 -12.40 27.73
C PHE A 104 -4.69 -12.58 26.22
N TYR A 105 -5.43 -13.58 25.79
CA TYR A 105 -5.80 -13.77 24.39
C TYR A 105 -7.29 -13.52 24.19
N ASN A 106 -7.62 -12.38 23.60
CA ASN A 106 -8.96 -12.07 23.10
C ASN A 106 -9.12 -12.45 21.62
N SER A 107 -10.01 -13.39 21.36
CA SER A 107 -10.26 -13.98 20.03
C SER A 107 -11.74 -13.90 19.64
N GLY A 108 -12.42 -12.82 20.05
CA GLY A 108 -13.82 -12.54 19.71
C GLY A 108 -14.72 -12.40 20.93
N GLY A 109 -14.25 -11.79 22.02
CA GLY A 109 -15.08 -11.37 23.15
C GLY A 109 -14.73 -9.96 23.65
N GLU A 110 -15.13 -9.64 24.88
CA GLU A 110 -14.90 -8.35 25.53
C GLU A 110 -13.99 -8.53 26.75
N LEU A 111 -12.88 -7.80 26.77
CA LEU A 111 -11.87 -7.86 27.82
C LEU A 111 -11.68 -6.48 28.45
N GLU A 112 -11.86 -6.37 29.76
CA GLU A 112 -11.52 -5.18 30.53
C GLU A 112 -10.38 -5.49 31.51
N ILE A 113 -9.30 -4.71 31.45
CA ILE A 113 -8.15 -4.83 32.34
C ILE A 113 -8.01 -3.54 33.16
N GLY A 114 -7.90 -3.68 34.48
CA GLY A 114 -7.58 -2.58 35.40
C GLY A 114 -6.28 -2.84 36.16
N ASN A 115 -6.09 -2.10 37.26
CA ASN A 115 -4.91 -2.15 38.14
C ASN A 115 -4.39 -3.58 38.36
N GLY A 116 -3.06 -3.72 38.50
CA GLY A 116 -2.38 -4.99 38.67
C GLY A 116 -1.09 -5.00 37.85
N TYR A 117 -0.29 -6.05 38.01
CA TYR A 117 0.93 -6.28 37.26
C TYR A 117 0.78 -7.53 36.40
N TYR A 118 0.98 -7.41 35.10
CA TYR A 118 0.76 -8.46 34.11
C TYR A 118 2.05 -8.69 33.34
N GLU A 119 2.62 -9.88 33.49
CA GLU A 119 3.92 -10.22 32.91
C GLU A 119 3.81 -11.42 31.97
N ILE A 120 4.46 -11.32 30.81
CA ILE A 120 4.80 -12.48 30.01
C ILE A 120 6.31 -12.71 30.02
N PHE A 121 6.71 -13.96 30.27
CA PHE A 121 8.09 -14.38 30.27
C PHE A 121 8.27 -15.57 29.32
N SER A 122 9.19 -15.47 28.36
CA SER A 122 9.54 -16.59 27.48
C SER A 122 11.05 -16.81 27.52
N PRO A 123 11.54 -17.91 28.14
CA PRO A 123 12.96 -18.21 28.21
C PRO A 123 13.54 -18.77 26.90
N PHE A 124 12.73 -18.95 25.86
CA PHE A 124 13.13 -19.57 24.60
C PHE A 124 13.08 -18.56 23.45
N GLU A 125 14.01 -18.68 22.49
CA GLU A 125 14.15 -17.76 21.36
C GLU A 125 13.22 -18.10 20.18
N GLN A 126 11.96 -18.46 20.45
CA GLN A 126 10.98 -18.85 19.43
C GLN A 126 9.56 -18.42 19.83
N GLY A 127 8.79 -17.95 18.84
CA GLY A 127 7.38 -17.58 18.98
C GLY A 127 7.13 -16.14 19.44
N GLU A 128 6.20 -15.44 18.81
CA GLU A 128 5.77 -14.10 19.22
C GLU A 128 5.07 -14.14 20.57
N CYS A 129 5.34 -13.16 21.41
CA CYS A 129 4.79 -13.07 22.76
C CYS A 129 4.28 -11.66 23.02
N SER A 130 3.08 -11.56 23.60
CA SER A 130 2.57 -10.30 24.11
C SER A 130 1.87 -10.41 25.46
N VAL A 131 1.79 -9.34 26.25
CA VAL A 131 0.96 -9.41 27.47
C VAL A 131 -0.51 -9.51 27.08
N VAL A 132 -0.93 -8.69 26.11
CA VAL A 132 -2.30 -8.62 25.59
C VAL A 132 -2.29 -8.88 24.08
N TYR A 133 -2.92 -9.97 23.66
CA TYR A 133 -3.13 -10.29 22.26
C TYR A 133 -4.62 -10.22 21.91
N THR A 134 -4.98 -9.39 20.92
CA THR A 134 -6.36 -9.26 20.43
C THR A 134 -6.43 -9.60 18.93
N SER A 135 -6.91 -10.80 18.60
CA SER A 135 -7.13 -11.21 17.20
C SER A 135 -8.55 -10.90 16.71
N SER A 136 -9.51 -10.78 17.63
CA SER A 136 -10.89 -10.34 17.38
C SER A 136 -11.55 -9.87 18.68
N GLY A 137 -12.62 -9.09 18.60
CA GLY A 137 -13.35 -8.53 19.75
C GLY A 137 -12.79 -7.21 20.27
N PHE A 138 -13.17 -6.85 21.51
CA PHE A 138 -12.86 -5.56 22.13
C PHE A 138 -12.04 -5.73 23.40
N THR A 139 -10.97 -4.94 23.53
CA THR A 139 -10.12 -4.92 24.72
C THR A 139 -9.98 -3.48 25.25
N ASN A 140 -10.35 -3.26 26.51
CA ASN A 140 -10.26 -1.98 27.20
C ASN A 140 -9.25 -2.09 28.35
N ILE A 141 -8.23 -1.24 28.33
CA ILE A 141 -7.19 -1.17 29.36
C ILE A 141 -7.35 0.14 30.12
N TYR A 142 -7.78 0.05 31.37
CA TYR A 142 -8.05 1.22 32.20
C TYR A 142 -6.82 1.71 32.96
N ASN A 143 -5.98 0.78 33.43
CA ASN A 143 -4.75 1.04 34.16
C ASN A 143 -3.99 -0.28 34.39
N GLY A 144 -2.79 -0.23 34.96
CA GLY A 144 -1.98 -1.39 35.36
C GLY A 144 -0.56 -1.31 34.82
N THR A 145 0.25 -2.31 35.15
CA THR A 145 1.61 -2.48 34.61
C THR A 145 1.65 -3.71 33.72
N PHE A 146 2.14 -3.57 32.50
CA PHE A 146 2.21 -4.60 31.47
C PHE A 146 3.67 -4.79 31.08
N ASP A 147 4.24 -5.96 31.33
CA ASP A 147 5.66 -6.21 31.14
C ASP A 147 5.90 -7.44 30.25
N SER A 148 6.45 -7.18 29.08
CA SER A 148 6.93 -8.18 28.13
C SER A 148 8.44 -8.09 27.90
N SER A 149 9.15 -7.26 28.69
CA SER A 149 10.57 -6.96 28.51
C SER A 149 11.46 -8.20 28.59
N SER A 150 10.99 -9.23 29.31
CA SER A 150 11.69 -10.50 29.49
C SER A 150 11.27 -11.58 28.48
N ALA A 151 10.30 -11.34 27.60
CA ALA A 151 9.85 -12.29 26.57
C ALA A 151 10.65 -12.18 25.26
N TRP A 152 10.50 -13.13 24.34
CA TRP A 152 11.06 -13.06 22.99
C TRP A 152 10.02 -12.46 22.02
N GLY A 153 10.42 -11.57 21.10
CA GLY A 153 9.49 -10.66 20.40
C GLY A 153 8.97 -9.55 21.34
N GLY A 154 8.27 -9.95 22.40
CA GLY A 154 8.08 -9.19 23.63
C GLY A 154 7.31 -7.89 23.50
N ASP A 155 6.14 -7.92 22.87
CA ASP A 155 5.28 -6.76 22.73
C ASP A 155 4.38 -6.62 23.95
N THR A 156 4.04 -5.41 24.39
CA THR A 156 3.05 -5.34 25.49
C THR A 156 1.65 -5.65 24.96
N ILE A 157 1.34 -5.19 23.74
CA ILE A 157 0.05 -5.33 23.09
C ILE A 157 0.26 -5.71 21.63
N SER A 158 -0.37 -6.79 21.17
CA SER A 158 -0.38 -7.16 19.75
C SER A 158 -1.83 -7.32 19.25
N VAL A 159 -2.08 -6.88 18.01
CA VAL A 159 -3.41 -6.90 17.39
C VAL A 159 -3.36 -7.44 15.96
N GLY A 160 -4.15 -8.49 15.67
CA GLY A 160 -4.51 -8.85 14.29
C GLY A 160 -3.88 -10.09 13.63
N HIS A 161 -2.97 -10.82 14.29
CA HIS A 161 -2.19 -11.92 13.67
C HIS A 161 -3.03 -13.13 13.17
N ASP A 162 -4.20 -13.42 13.77
CA ASP A 162 -5.01 -14.63 13.48
C ASP A 162 -6.53 -14.36 13.32
N ALA A 163 -6.93 -13.25 12.71
CA ALA A 163 -8.35 -12.88 12.65
C ALA A 163 -9.19 -13.82 11.75
N TYR A 164 -9.75 -14.88 12.34
CA TYR A 164 -10.74 -15.75 11.69
C TYR A 164 -12.14 -15.13 11.74
N LEU A 165 -12.44 -14.27 10.76
CA LEU A 165 -13.77 -13.82 10.32
C LEU A 165 -14.67 -13.03 11.31
N TYR A 166 -15.31 -11.98 10.76
CA TYR A 166 -16.50 -11.23 11.18
C TYR A 166 -16.38 -10.07 12.20
N GLU A 167 -15.43 -10.05 13.13
CA GLU A 167 -15.30 -8.92 14.08
C GLU A 167 -13.87 -8.38 14.16
N THR A 168 -13.76 -7.06 14.06
CA THR A 168 -12.49 -6.37 13.86
C THR A 168 -11.88 -6.01 15.20
N PRO A 169 -10.66 -6.45 15.48
CA PRO A 169 -10.09 -6.31 16.81
C PRO A 169 -9.83 -4.84 17.14
N GLN A 170 -10.26 -4.43 18.33
CA GLN A 170 -10.06 -3.08 18.83
C GLN A 170 -9.48 -3.09 20.24
N VAL A 171 -8.48 -2.25 20.47
CA VAL A 171 -7.90 -2.01 21.79
C VAL A 171 -8.03 -0.53 22.14
N ILE A 172 -8.53 -0.22 23.32
CA ILE A 172 -8.57 1.14 23.87
C ILE A 172 -7.76 1.18 25.16
N ILE A 173 -6.79 2.08 25.23
CA ILE A 173 -5.90 2.28 26.38
C ILE A 173 -6.24 3.63 27.00
N PHE A 174 -6.74 3.62 28.23
CA PHE A 174 -7.03 4.83 29.00
C PHE A 174 -5.83 5.29 29.84
N ASP A 175 -5.11 4.35 30.46
CA ASP A 175 -3.93 4.61 31.28
C ASP A 175 -3.13 3.31 31.53
N GLY A 176 -1.94 3.42 32.11
CA GLY A 176 -1.09 2.29 32.53
C GLY A 176 0.39 2.47 32.19
N ASP A 177 1.22 1.54 32.63
CA ASP A 177 2.66 1.48 32.34
C ASP A 177 2.98 0.24 31.49
N PHE A 178 3.61 0.43 30.34
CA PHE A 178 3.83 -0.61 29.33
C PHE A 178 5.32 -0.79 29.04
N TYR A 179 5.90 -1.93 29.42
CA TYR A 179 7.30 -2.27 29.25
C TYR A 179 7.50 -3.33 28.16
N GLY A 180 7.72 -2.86 26.93
CA GLY A 180 8.04 -3.68 25.76
C GLY A 180 9.52 -4.02 25.66
N LYS A 181 9.87 -5.14 25.02
CA LYS A 181 11.27 -5.48 24.75
C LYS A 181 11.82 -4.70 23.57
N TYR A 182 11.14 -4.80 22.43
CA TYR A 182 11.46 -4.06 21.21
C TYR A 182 10.37 -3.03 20.91
N GLN A 183 9.11 -3.39 21.09
CA GLN A 183 7.97 -2.50 20.84
C GLN A 183 6.92 -2.61 21.93
N SER A 184 6.16 -1.54 22.18
CA SER A 184 5.04 -1.61 23.12
C SER A 184 3.77 -2.08 22.43
N ILE A 185 3.47 -1.57 21.23
CA ILE A 185 2.25 -1.91 20.48
C ILE A 185 2.63 -2.48 19.12
N GLU A 186 2.03 -3.59 18.75
CA GLU A 186 2.09 -4.15 17.40
C GLU A 186 0.68 -4.26 16.81
N VAL A 187 0.52 -3.80 15.57
CA VAL A 187 -0.72 -3.97 14.80
C VAL A 187 -0.42 -4.59 13.44
N THR A 188 -0.78 -5.85 13.28
CA THR A 188 -0.51 -6.66 12.08
C THR A 188 -1.82 -7.20 11.54
N PRO A 189 -2.45 -6.57 10.52
CA PRO A 189 -3.62 -7.13 9.87
C PRO A 189 -3.24 -8.23 8.88
N PHE A 190 -4.11 -9.24 8.80
CA PHE A 190 -4.00 -10.36 7.88
C PHE A 190 -4.35 -9.97 6.43
N ASP A 191 -3.62 -10.45 5.42
CA ASP A 191 -3.79 -10.04 4.01
C ASP A 191 -5.22 -10.19 3.43
N ASN A 192 -6.05 -11.05 4.04
CA ASN A 192 -7.41 -11.32 3.58
C ASN A 192 -8.43 -10.18 3.86
N TYR A 193 -8.07 -9.13 4.62
CA TYR A 193 -8.98 -8.01 4.92
C TYR A 193 -9.46 -7.27 3.65
N LEU A 194 -8.69 -7.32 2.56
CA LEU A 194 -9.01 -6.71 1.25
C LEU A 194 -10.29 -7.26 0.59
N SER A 195 -10.65 -8.52 0.85
CA SER A 195 -11.69 -9.22 0.07
C SER A 195 -13.12 -9.02 0.58
N TYR A 196 -13.30 -8.47 1.80
CA TYR A 196 -14.62 -8.48 2.47
C TYR A 196 -15.15 -7.10 2.89
N GLY A 197 -14.46 -6.00 2.59
CA GLY A 197 -14.86 -4.67 3.08
C GLY A 197 -14.86 -4.56 4.62
N SER A 198 -14.05 -5.41 5.27
CA SER A 198 -13.98 -5.57 6.72
C SER A 198 -13.18 -4.44 7.37
N LEU A 199 -13.57 -4.01 8.57
CA LEU A 199 -12.87 -2.96 9.31
C LEU A 199 -11.45 -3.40 9.73
N PHE A 200 -10.58 -2.41 9.92
CA PHE A 200 -9.17 -2.61 10.22
C PHE A 200 -8.89 -2.78 11.72
N PRO A 201 -7.88 -3.57 12.12
CA PRO A 201 -7.43 -3.61 13.50
C PRO A 201 -7.00 -2.21 13.95
N SER A 202 -7.48 -1.78 15.12
CA SER A 202 -7.27 -0.41 15.60
C SER A 202 -6.91 -0.38 17.08
N VAL A 203 -5.92 0.44 17.44
CA VAL A 203 -5.54 0.75 18.82
C VAL A 203 -5.73 2.24 19.09
N TYR A 204 -6.46 2.58 20.15
CA TYR A 204 -6.68 3.95 20.61
C TYR A 204 -5.94 4.17 21.93
N VAL A 205 -4.99 5.09 21.96
CA VAL A 205 -4.19 5.42 23.14
C VAL A 205 -4.60 6.78 23.67
N LEU A 206 -5.37 6.78 24.75
CA LEU A 206 -5.89 7.98 25.40
C LEU A 206 -5.02 8.44 26.58
N GLY A 207 -4.19 7.54 27.12
CA GLY A 207 -3.24 7.79 28.20
C GLY A 207 -2.29 6.62 28.44
N GLY A 208 -1.41 6.73 29.44
CA GLY A 208 -0.40 5.73 29.80
C GLY A 208 1.05 6.13 29.50
N ASN A 209 1.99 5.37 30.04
CA ASN A 209 3.44 5.52 29.85
C ASN A 209 3.99 4.27 29.17
N PHE A 210 4.76 4.47 28.12
CA PHE A 210 5.31 3.38 27.31
C PHE A 210 6.82 3.37 27.41
N TYR A 211 7.39 2.19 27.51
CA TYR A 211 8.81 1.94 27.76
C TYR A 211 9.26 0.80 26.86
N VAL A 212 10.46 0.95 26.28
CA VAL A 212 11.12 -0.10 25.50
C VAL A 212 12.48 -0.38 26.12
N THR A 213 12.78 -1.64 26.42
CA THR A 213 14.00 -1.99 27.16
C THR A 213 15.21 -2.21 26.26
N LYS A 214 15.04 -2.64 25.00
CA LYS A 214 16.13 -2.89 24.05
C LYS A 214 15.99 -2.08 22.76
N GLU A 215 17.08 -1.44 22.35
CA GLU A 215 17.14 -0.67 21.09
C GLU A 215 17.55 -1.58 19.92
N SER A 216 16.80 -1.50 18.83
CA SER A 216 17.04 -2.11 17.52
C SER A 216 16.42 -1.20 16.44
N GLU A 217 16.70 -1.46 15.16
CA GLU A 217 16.11 -0.70 14.04
C GLU A 217 14.58 -0.81 13.97
N HIS A 218 14.01 -1.84 14.61
CA HIS A 218 12.56 -2.06 14.73
C HIS A 218 12.00 -1.66 16.11
N SER A 219 12.81 -1.04 16.98
CA SER A 219 12.35 -0.66 18.31
C SER A 219 11.54 0.63 18.31
N GLY A 220 10.33 0.61 18.86
CA GLY A 220 9.40 1.73 18.73
C GLY A 220 8.24 1.71 19.73
N PHE A 221 7.48 2.81 19.76
CA PHE A 221 6.25 2.88 20.54
C PHE A 221 5.18 1.95 19.95
N ALA A 222 5.03 2.02 18.64
CA ALA A 222 4.11 1.20 17.88
C ALA A 222 4.77 0.73 16.57
N TYR A 223 4.41 -0.45 16.12
CA TYR A 223 4.77 -0.99 14.81
C TYR A 223 3.52 -1.46 14.07
N CYS A 224 3.42 -1.12 12.79
CA CYS A 224 2.35 -1.56 11.89
C CYS A 224 2.96 -2.28 10.70
N ASN A 225 2.73 -3.59 10.57
CA ASN A 225 3.42 -4.45 9.59
C ASN A 225 2.93 -4.24 8.13
N ASN A 226 1.94 -3.37 7.88
CA ASN A 226 1.46 -3.00 6.53
C ASN A 226 0.52 -1.77 6.57
N SER A 227 0.04 -1.35 5.39
CA SER A 227 -0.80 -0.16 5.14
C SER A 227 -2.19 -0.14 5.82
N TRP A 228 -2.54 -1.17 6.60
CA TRP A 228 -3.93 -1.39 7.03
C TRP A 228 -4.11 -1.34 8.56
N GLY A 229 -3.06 -1.50 9.36
CA GLY A 229 -3.11 -1.36 10.82
C GLY A 229 -3.19 0.11 11.26
N ARG A 230 -3.87 0.41 12.37
CA ARG A 230 -4.05 1.79 12.85
C ARG A 230 -3.74 1.92 14.35
N VAL A 231 -2.83 2.84 14.69
CA VAL A 231 -2.63 3.31 16.08
C VAL A 231 -2.91 4.81 16.15
N ILE A 232 -3.82 5.18 17.05
CA ILE A 232 -4.31 6.55 17.21
C ILE A 232 -3.97 7.02 18.63
N VAL A 233 -3.12 8.04 18.74
CA VAL A 233 -2.67 8.55 20.04
C VAL A 233 -3.30 9.91 20.32
N ALA A 234 -4.15 9.97 21.36
CA ALA A 234 -4.76 11.20 21.86
C ALA A 234 -4.11 11.71 23.16
N GLY A 235 -3.36 10.86 23.89
CA GLY A 235 -2.62 11.23 25.10
C GLY A 235 -1.68 10.13 25.60
N GLY A 236 -0.63 10.50 26.35
CA GLY A 236 0.34 9.57 26.96
C GLY A 236 1.79 10.08 27.00
N THR A 237 2.70 9.28 27.56
CA THR A 237 4.15 9.53 27.57
C THR A 237 4.89 8.46 26.75
N VAL A 238 5.76 8.88 25.83
CA VAL A 238 6.50 7.98 24.92
C VAL A 238 8.02 8.25 24.99
N PRO A 239 8.91 7.23 24.92
CA PRO A 239 10.36 7.42 24.97
C PRO A 239 10.89 8.13 23.73
N SER A 240 11.93 8.98 23.88
CA SER A 240 12.51 9.75 22.77
C SER A 240 13.22 8.91 21.71
N THR A 241 13.69 7.72 22.07
CA THR A 241 14.42 6.80 21.19
C THR A 241 13.48 5.87 20.41
N CYS A 242 12.22 5.78 20.83
CA CYS A 242 11.14 5.08 20.14
C CYS A 242 10.49 5.94 19.05
N ILE A 243 11.12 7.07 18.71
CA ILE A 243 10.72 8.00 17.67
C ILE A 243 11.85 7.96 16.63
N ASN A 244 11.82 6.98 15.74
CA ASN A 244 12.80 6.90 14.66
C ASN A 244 12.58 8.10 13.67
N SER A 245 13.49 8.33 12.71
CA SER A 245 13.37 9.44 11.74
C SER A 245 12.11 9.36 10.84
N VAL A 246 11.44 8.21 10.80
CA VAL A 246 10.18 7.97 10.09
C VAL A 246 8.98 8.34 10.99
N ASP A 247 9.04 8.07 12.30
CA ASP A 247 8.07 8.44 13.34
C ASP A 247 8.07 9.93 13.73
N GLN A 248 9.19 10.63 13.51
CA GLN A 248 9.28 12.09 13.72
C GLN A 248 8.29 12.89 12.86
N ARG A 249 7.68 12.27 11.83
CA ARG A 249 6.69 12.86 10.93
C ARG A 249 5.29 13.02 11.53
N PHE A 250 5.02 12.48 12.72
CA PHE A 250 3.65 12.33 13.24
C PHE A 250 3.43 12.89 14.66
N LEU A 251 4.24 13.88 15.06
CA LEU A 251 4.08 14.61 16.33
C LEU A 251 3.56 16.04 16.09
N THR A 252 2.31 16.21 15.67
CA THR A 252 1.63 17.54 15.66
C THR A 252 0.76 17.70 16.90
N GLY A 253 1.37 17.48 18.07
CA GLY A 253 0.85 17.91 19.37
C GLY A 253 2.02 18.52 20.13
N VAL A 254 1.76 19.38 21.12
CA VAL A 254 2.82 20.05 21.88
C VAL A 254 3.63 19.00 22.65
N SER A 255 4.67 18.46 22.02
CA SER A 255 5.58 17.50 22.61
C SER A 255 6.62 18.26 23.40
N LYS A 256 6.44 18.31 24.72
CA LYS A 256 7.44 18.90 25.61
C LYS A 256 8.31 17.77 26.15
N LYS A 257 9.62 17.85 25.91
CA LYS A 257 10.60 17.04 26.65
C LYS A 257 10.37 17.31 28.14
N TYR A 258 9.84 16.33 28.86
CA TYR A 258 9.33 16.55 30.20
C TYR A 258 10.30 16.06 31.29
N PHE A 259 11.13 15.06 31.01
CA PHE A 259 12.22 14.64 31.88
C PHE A 259 13.27 13.79 31.13
N THR A 260 14.41 13.59 31.80
CA THR A 260 15.47 12.66 31.39
C THR A 260 15.67 11.66 32.51
N ASP A 261 15.71 10.38 32.17
CA ASP A 261 16.02 9.32 33.13
C ASP A 261 17.29 8.57 32.70
N THR A 262 17.99 8.02 33.68
CA THR A 262 19.23 7.26 33.48
C THR A 262 18.99 5.83 33.93
N ILE A 263 18.83 4.92 32.97
CA ILE A 263 18.73 3.48 33.23
C ILE A 263 19.91 2.82 32.50
N ASP A 264 20.70 2.04 33.25
CA ASP A 264 21.82 1.24 32.75
C ASP A 264 22.82 1.99 31.84
N ASP A 265 23.39 3.10 32.34
CA ASP A 265 24.40 3.95 31.64
C ASP A 265 23.92 4.70 30.38
N TYR A 266 22.63 4.64 30.03
CA TYR A 266 22.04 5.42 28.93
C TYR A 266 21.14 6.54 29.45
N THR A 267 21.33 7.76 28.94
CA THR A 267 20.46 8.92 29.21
C THR A 267 19.35 8.96 28.17
N ARG A 268 18.09 8.73 28.57
CA ARG A 268 16.94 8.75 27.66
C ARG A 268 16.10 10.01 27.88
N GLY A 269 15.65 10.65 26.81
CA GLY A 269 14.64 11.71 26.86
C GLY A 269 13.24 11.11 26.81
N TYR A 270 12.26 11.78 27.40
CA TYR A 270 10.84 11.38 27.29
C TYR A 270 10.01 12.55 26.80
N TYR A 271 9.09 12.28 25.88
CA TYR A 271 8.13 13.25 25.37
C TYR A 271 6.76 12.97 25.96
N LYS A 272 6.16 14.00 26.55
CA LYS A 272 4.74 14.00 26.87
C LYS A 272 3.98 14.46 25.63
N VAL A 273 3.09 13.62 25.10
CA VAL A 273 2.26 13.95 23.94
C VAL A 273 0.95 14.54 24.47
N THR A 274 0.65 15.78 24.05
CA THR A 274 -0.62 16.46 24.37
C THR A 274 -1.24 16.99 23.07
N ALA A 275 -2.49 16.58 22.81
CA ALA A 275 -3.38 16.72 21.63
C ALA A 275 -3.15 17.92 20.66
N PRO A 276 -3.54 17.80 19.35
CA PRO A 276 -4.56 16.91 18.75
C PRO A 276 -4.07 15.50 18.37
N PRO A 277 -4.98 14.55 18.09
CA PRO A 277 -4.65 13.18 17.76
C PRO A 277 -3.98 13.10 16.40
N ILE A 278 -2.86 12.40 16.31
CA ILE A 278 -2.17 12.13 15.05
C ILE A 278 -2.31 10.64 14.70
N ILE A 279 -2.57 10.37 13.43
CA ILE A 279 -2.48 9.01 12.87
C ILE A 279 -1.00 8.71 12.68
N ILE A 280 -0.48 7.71 13.39
CA ILE A 280 0.86 7.17 13.12
C ILE A 280 0.63 5.94 12.23
N SER A 281 0.93 6.06 10.94
CA SER A 281 0.89 4.94 9.99
C SER A 281 2.03 5.12 8.99
N GLU A 282 2.89 4.10 8.89
CA GLU A 282 3.90 4.00 7.86
C GLU A 282 3.34 3.27 6.62
N ASN A 283 3.77 3.73 5.44
CA ASN A 283 3.50 3.17 4.11
C ASN A 283 2.04 3.09 3.65
N LEU A 284 1.48 4.25 3.27
CA LEU A 284 0.32 4.35 2.40
C LEU A 284 0.75 4.61 0.95
N ASP A 285 0.28 3.74 0.05
CA ASP A 285 0.30 4.00 -1.39
C ASP A 285 -0.58 5.22 -1.73
N TYR A 286 -0.15 6.03 -2.71
CA TYR A 286 -0.64 7.40 -2.95
C TYR A 286 -2.17 7.48 -3.17
N TYR A 287 -2.79 6.38 -3.60
CA TYR A 287 -4.20 6.29 -3.99
C TYR A 287 -5.20 6.23 -2.82
N TYR A 288 -4.76 5.97 -1.59
CA TYR A 288 -5.66 5.74 -0.43
C TYR A 288 -5.42 6.68 0.76
N ARG A 289 -4.65 7.76 0.58
CA ARG A 289 -4.19 8.62 1.68
C ARG A 289 -5.26 9.36 2.48
N LEU A 290 -6.55 9.28 2.15
CA LEU A 290 -7.50 10.28 2.64
C LEU A 290 -8.96 9.81 2.82
N VAL A 291 -9.21 8.85 3.72
CA VAL A 291 -10.49 8.80 4.46
C VAL A 291 -10.28 8.21 5.88
N GLY A 292 -10.35 9.08 6.88
CA GLY A 292 -10.37 8.70 8.30
C GLY A 292 -9.09 9.13 9.00
N LEU A 293 -9.11 10.03 9.97
CA LEU A 293 -9.61 9.73 11.32
C LEU A 293 -9.82 11.03 12.13
N CYS A 294 -10.60 11.98 11.61
CA CYS A 294 -11.04 13.13 12.43
C CYS A 294 -12.52 13.48 12.19
N ASN A 295 -13.29 12.58 11.58
CA ASN A 295 -14.71 12.82 11.38
C ASN A 295 -15.50 12.11 12.48
N LYS A 296 -16.12 12.90 13.37
CA LYS A 296 -17.12 12.43 14.35
C LYS A 296 -18.18 11.55 13.70
N GLU A 297 -18.52 11.78 12.43
CA GLU A 297 -19.48 10.98 11.67
C GLU A 297 -18.96 9.60 11.25
N ILE A 298 -17.64 9.40 11.11
CA ILE A 298 -17.02 8.11 10.75
C ILE A 298 -16.91 7.19 11.98
N VAL A 299 -16.52 7.73 13.14
CA VAL A 299 -16.59 6.99 14.43
C VAL A 299 -18.04 6.57 14.69
N ASN A 300 -19.01 7.45 14.41
CA ASN A 300 -20.44 7.16 14.51
C ASN A 300 -20.95 6.10 13.51
N SER A 301 -20.32 5.96 12.33
CA SER A 301 -20.80 5.05 11.28
C SER A 301 -20.21 3.64 11.37
N TYR A 302 -18.98 3.48 11.86
CA TYR A 302 -18.24 2.21 11.82
C TYR A 302 -18.17 1.46 13.16
N SER A 303 -18.32 2.13 14.31
CA SER A 303 -18.35 1.49 15.65
C SER A 303 -19.49 2.01 16.53
N LYS A 304 -20.69 2.16 15.94
CA LYS A 304 -21.86 2.75 16.61
C LYS A 304 -22.12 2.19 18.02
N SER A 305 -21.90 0.90 18.25
CA SER A 305 -22.03 0.25 19.56
C SER A 305 -20.98 0.68 20.60
N VAL A 306 -19.73 0.93 20.19
CA VAL A 306 -18.61 1.33 21.07
C VAL A 306 -18.69 2.80 21.42
N TYR A 307 -18.94 3.67 20.43
CA TYR A 307 -19.15 5.09 20.68
C TYR A 307 -20.37 5.32 21.57
N GLU A 308 -21.47 4.59 21.39
CA GLU A 308 -22.63 4.70 22.28
C GLU A 308 -22.33 4.20 23.71
N LEU A 309 -21.47 3.19 23.87
CA LEU A 309 -21.10 2.61 25.17
C LEU A 309 -20.17 3.51 25.99
N HIS A 310 -19.20 4.15 25.34
CA HIS A 310 -18.18 5.02 25.95
C HIS A 310 -18.37 6.50 25.56
N LYS A 311 -19.62 6.87 25.24
CA LYS A 311 -19.96 8.15 24.62
C LYS A 311 -19.42 9.35 25.39
N ASP A 312 -19.59 9.36 26.70
CA ASP A 312 -19.21 10.50 27.53
C ASP A 312 -17.68 10.63 27.62
N GLU A 313 -16.96 9.51 27.65
CA GLU A 313 -15.49 9.45 27.69
C GLU A 313 -14.88 9.83 26.33
N PHE A 314 -15.46 9.31 25.23
CA PHE A 314 -15.12 9.75 23.88
C PHE A 314 -15.47 11.21 23.66
N ASP A 315 -16.66 11.68 24.04
CA ASP A 315 -17.05 13.07 23.85
C ASP A 315 -16.19 14.02 24.72
N GLU A 316 -15.77 13.62 25.93
CA GLU A 316 -14.83 14.38 26.74
C GLU A 316 -13.46 14.49 26.06
N VAL A 317 -12.90 13.38 25.56
CA VAL A 317 -11.61 13.37 24.87
C VAL A 317 -11.69 14.09 23.52
N LEU A 318 -12.69 13.79 22.70
CA LEU A 318 -12.96 14.41 21.39
C LEU A 318 -13.33 15.89 21.51
N SER A 319 -13.91 16.35 22.62
CA SER A 319 -14.15 17.79 22.85
C SER A 319 -12.87 18.61 23.01
N ARG A 320 -11.72 17.95 23.19
CA ARG A 320 -10.39 18.57 23.30
C ARG A 320 -9.62 18.53 21.99
N ILE A 321 -10.25 18.05 20.91
CA ILE A 321 -9.62 17.80 19.61
C ILE A 321 -10.11 18.85 18.61
N ASP A 322 -9.25 19.81 18.27
CA ASP A 322 -9.43 20.67 17.10
C ASP A 322 -8.86 19.94 15.87
N THR A 323 -9.61 19.88 14.77
CA THR A 323 -9.28 19.05 13.59
C THR A 323 -8.57 19.85 12.51
N ILE A 324 -7.44 19.35 12.00
CA ILE A 324 -6.81 19.77 10.74
C ILE A 324 -7.00 18.66 9.70
N VAL A 325 -7.49 19.00 8.50
CA VAL A 325 -7.58 18.09 7.37
C VAL A 325 -6.59 18.55 6.29
N VAL A 326 -5.71 17.65 5.87
CA VAL A 326 -4.81 17.86 4.70
C VAL A 326 -5.40 17.06 3.55
N SER A 327 -5.68 17.70 2.41
CA SER A 327 -6.25 17.04 1.24
C SER A 327 -5.44 17.33 -0.02
N GLU A 328 -5.32 16.32 -0.88
CA GLU A 328 -4.93 16.49 -2.29
C GLU A 328 -6.09 16.12 -3.23
N SER A 329 -6.09 16.71 -4.42
CA SER A 329 -6.84 16.25 -5.58
C SER A 329 -5.88 16.17 -6.76
N GLU A 330 -6.08 15.18 -7.64
CA GLU A 330 -5.20 14.83 -8.79
C GLU A 330 -4.81 16.03 -9.70
N GLU A 331 -5.53 17.15 -9.63
CA GLU A 331 -5.34 18.30 -10.52
C GLU A 331 -4.81 19.59 -9.84
N THR A 332 -4.63 19.64 -8.51
CA THR A 332 -4.22 20.90 -7.84
C THR A 332 -3.26 20.70 -6.67
N SER A 333 -2.33 21.65 -6.50
CA SER A 333 -1.39 21.79 -5.38
C SER A 333 -2.00 21.42 -4.01
N PRO A 334 -1.19 20.92 -3.04
CA PRO A 334 -1.68 20.57 -1.71
C PRO A 334 -2.40 21.74 -1.06
N TYR A 335 -3.56 21.45 -0.45
CA TYR A 335 -4.35 22.44 0.26
C TYR A 335 -4.67 22.00 1.69
N PHE A 336 -4.66 22.97 2.58
CA PHE A 336 -4.92 22.80 4.01
C PHE A 336 -6.32 23.32 4.32
N GLU A 337 -7.13 22.51 4.99
CA GLU A 337 -8.49 22.87 5.37
C GLU A 337 -8.73 22.61 6.86
N LEU A 338 -9.21 23.63 7.57
CA LEU A 338 -9.64 23.52 8.97
C LEU A 338 -11.17 23.51 9.03
N TYR A 339 -11.76 22.40 9.47
CA TYR A 339 -13.19 22.31 9.77
C TYR A 339 -13.43 22.45 11.27
N ASN A 340 -13.83 23.63 11.75
CA ASN A 340 -14.37 23.77 13.09
C ASN A 340 -15.88 24.07 13.03
N ARG A 341 -16.72 23.09 13.38
CA ARG A 341 -18.20 23.26 13.41
C ARG A 341 -18.75 23.54 14.80
N THR A 342 -17.91 23.57 15.84
CA THR A 342 -18.37 23.56 17.24
C THR A 342 -18.10 24.84 18.02
N LEU A 343 -17.31 25.78 17.48
CA LEU A 343 -17.00 27.04 18.17
C LEU A 343 -17.31 28.24 17.26
N ASP A 344 -18.39 28.95 17.59
CA ASP A 344 -18.71 30.23 16.97
C ASP A 344 -17.57 31.24 17.22
N HIS A 345 -17.06 31.85 16.13
CA HIS A 345 -16.17 33.02 16.10
C HIS A 345 -14.68 32.75 16.38
N GLN A 346 -13.98 32.10 15.43
CA GLN A 346 -12.53 31.93 15.46
C GLN A 346 -11.80 32.76 14.38
N TYR A 347 -10.65 33.33 14.75
CA TYR A 347 -9.66 33.86 13.82
C TYR A 347 -8.54 32.84 13.61
N ILE A 348 -8.34 32.43 12.36
CA ILE A 348 -7.30 31.47 11.97
C ILE A 348 -6.22 32.24 11.21
N ASN A 349 -4.97 32.15 11.62
CA ASN A 349 -3.81 32.70 10.91
C ASN A 349 -2.84 31.57 10.56
N TRP A 350 -2.36 31.59 9.32
CA TRP A 350 -1.40 30.64 8.80
C TRP A 350 -0.06 31.31 8.58
N TYR A 351 0.98 30.60 8.96
CA TYR A 351 2.37 30.99 8.74
C TYR A 351 3.15 29.83 8.13
N MET A 352 4.22 30.13 7.41
CA MET A 352 5.19 29.13 6.94
C MET A 352 6.61 29.56 7.29
N CYS A 353 7.51 28.59 7.41
CA CYS A 353 8.95 28.78 7.24
C CYS A 353 9.53 27.59 6.47
N ASP A 354 10.70 27.77 5.87
CA ASP A 354 11.52 26.65 5.44
C ASP A 354 11.92 25.83 6.67
N GLU A 355 11.93 24.49 6.57
CA GLU A 355 12.34 23.65 7.69
C GLU A 355 13.78 23.94 8.13
N SER A 356 14.66 24.26 7.18
CA SER A 356 16.06 24.61 7.46
C SER A 356 16.21 25.90 8.28
N ASP A 357 15.20 26.77 8.24
CA ASP A 357 15.14 28.04 8.97
C ASP A 357 14.39 27.94 10.32
N TYR A 358 13.87 26.75 10.67
CA TYR A 358 13.15 26.57 11.92
C TYR A 358 14.07 26.60 13.15
N GLN A 359 13.85 27.58 14.01
CA GLN A 359 14.62 27.79 15.26
C GLN A 359 13.73 27.72 16.50
N GLY A 360 12.57 27.06 16.41
CA GLY A 360 11.60 27.02 17.51
C GLY A 360 10.96 28.39 17.77
N GLU A 361 11.09 28.90 18.99
CA GLU A 361 10.48 30.19 19.40
C GLU A 361 11.01 31.40 18.61
N ASP A 362 12.26 31.34 18.15
CA ASP A 362 12.92 32.43 17.42
C ASP A 362 12.71 32.37 15.89
N THR A 363 11.90 31.42 15.40
CA THR A 363 11.64 31.25 13.96
C THR A 363 11.01 32.50 13.35
N GLN A 364 11.57 32.96 12.22
CA GLN A 364 10.94 34.02 11.43
C GLN A 364 9.83 33.43 10.56
N TRP A 365 8.59 33.67 10.99
CA TRP A 365 7.40 33.19 10.34
C TRP A 365 6.96 34.11 9.19
N ILE A 366 6.76 33.54 8.01
CA ILE A 366 6.12 34.21 6.88
C ILE A 366 4.62 34.04 7.04
N HIS A 367 3.86 35.14 7.16
CA HIS A 367 2.40 35.06 7.22
C HIS A 367 1.82 34.80 5.83
N ILE A 368 1.05 33.72 5.70
CA ILE A 368 0.61 33.17 4.39
C ILE A 368 -0.90 33.22 4.20
N GLY A 369 -1.67 33.49 5.24
CA GLY A 369 -3.11 33.70 5.10
C GLY A 369 -3.85 33.83 6.42
N ASN A 370 -5.06 34.37 6.37
CA ASN A 370 -5.97 34.41 7.50
C ASN A 370 -7.41 34.15 7.06
N ALA A 371 -8.23 33.55 7.94
CA ALA A 371 -9.66 33.39 7.70
C ALA A 371 -10.49 33.42 8.98
N TYR A 372 -11.80 33.51 8.79
CA TYR A 372 -12.80 33.51 9.84
C TYR A 372 -13.62 32.23 9.75
N ASN A 373 -13.64 31.43 10.82
CA ASN A 373 -14.31 30.12 10.96
C ASN A 373 -13.81 28.97 10.06
N VAL A 374 -13.50 29.20 8.79
CA VAL A 374 -12.95 28.19 7.86
C VAL A 374 -11.91 28.87 6.98
N SER A 375 -10.73 28.27 6.87
CA SER A 375 -9.64 28.75 6.01
C SER A 375 -9.23 27.67 5.01
N HIS A 376 -9.07 28.08 3.76
CA HIS A 376 -8.36 27.33 2.74
C HIS A 376 -7.05 28.04 2.47
N TRP A 377 -5.93 27.30 2.56
CA TRP A 377 -4.65 27.79 2.07
C TRP A 377 -4.06 26.79 1.08
N ARG A 378 -3.47 27.32 0.00
CA ARG A 378 -2.89 26.56 -1.11
C ARG A 378 -1.46 27.01 -1.35
N ILE A 379 -0.58 26.07 -1.65
CA ILE A 379 0.70 26.39 -2.28
C ILE A 379 0.39 26.80 -3.73
N GLU A 380 0.50 28.09 -4.05
CA GLU A 380 0.14 28.63 -5.37
C GLU A 380 1.05 28.10 -6.49
N GLU A 381 2.30 27.77 -6.19
CA GLU A 381 3.28 27.21 -7.14
C GLU A 381 3.93 25.96 -6.56
N ARG A 382 3.81 24.84 -7.28
CA ARG A 382 4.40 23.55 -6.91
C ARG A 382 5.94 23.68 -6.91
N PRO A 383 6.66 23.30 -5.83
CA PRO A 383 8.11 23.39 -5.81
C PRO A 383 8.74 22.49 -6.90
N GLU A 384 9.76 22.98 -7.59
CA GLU A 384 10.49 22.21 -8.62
C GLU A 384 11.53 21.24 -8.02
N GLU A 385 11.97 21.49 -6.78
CA GLU A 385 12.99 20.71 -6.07
C GLU A 385 12.42 20.14 -4.76
N GLU A 386 13.06 19.09 -4.23
CA GLU A 386 12.77 18.59 -2.89
C GLU A 386 12.87 19.71 -1.87
N THR A 387 11.77 19.96 -1.18
CA THR A 387 11.69 21.08 -0.22
C THR A 387 10.86 20.66 0.97
N SER A 388 11.23 21.14 2.14
CA SER A 388 10.47 20.91 3.35
C SER A 388 10.12 22.21 4.04
N TYR A 389 8.86 22.29 4.45
CA TYR A 389 8.28 23.47 5.09
C TYR A 389 7.72 23.10 6.45
N ILE A 390 7.72 24.09 7.34
CA ILE A 390 6.90 24.03 8.55
C ILE A 390 5.81 25.07 8.41
N ILE A 391 4.57 24.60 8.50
CA ILE A 391 3.37 25.42 8.49
C ILE A 391 2.90 25.57 9.93
N ARG A 392 2.69 26.79 10.37
CA ARG A 392 2.12 27.11 11.68
C ARG A 392 0.70 27.62 11.50
N CYS A 393 -0.24 26.99 12.18
CA CYS A 393 -1.61 27.45 12.29
C CYS A 393 -1.82 28.05 13.68
N VAL A 394 -2.38 29.26 13.76
CA VAL A 394 -2.76 29.90 15.02
C VAL A 394 -4.26 30.17 15.01
N VAL A 395 -4.98 29.51 15.89
CA VAL A 395 -6.42 29.66 16.07
C VAL A 395 -6.67 30.48 17.33
N THR A 396 -7.39 31.58 17.21
CA THR A 396 -7.80 32.41 18.35
C THR A 396 -9.30 32.30 18.55
N ASP A 397 -9.71 31.87 19.74
CA ASP A 397 -11.11 31.72 20.11
C ASP A 397 -11.78 33.05 20.50
N SER A 398 -13.09 33.00 20.72
CA SER A 398 -13.90 34.15 21.12
C SER A 398 -13.56 34.71 22.52
N ASN A 399 -12.81 33.96 23.33
CA ASN A 399 -12.28 34.40 24.62
C ASN A 399 -10.85 34.97 24.53
N LEU A 400 -10.34 35.19 23.31
CA LEU A 400 -8.98 35.66 23.02
C LEU A 400 -7.88 34.68 23.47
N LYS A 401 -8.22 33.40 23.64
CA LYS A 401 -7.23 32.36 23.89
C LYS A 401 -6.76 31.80 22.55
N SER A 402 -5.44 31.79 22.36
CA SER A 402 -4.81 31.29 21.14
C SER A 402 -4.28 29.88 21.36
N TYR A 403 -4.50 29.05 20.35
CA TYR A 403 -3.99 27.69 20.21
C TYR A 403 -3.13 27.68 18.95
N GLU A 404 -2.03 26.95 18.99
CA GLU A 404 -1.15 26.82 17.83
C GLU A 404 -0.85 25.36 17.55
N ASP A 405 -0.67 25.08 16.25
CA ASP A 405 -0.21 23.79 15.79
C ASP A 405 0.81 23.98 14.65
N LEU A 406 1.70 23.00 14.51
CA LEU A 406 2.78 22.97 13.53
C LEU A 406 2.62 21.73 12.66
N VAL A 407 2.49 21.92 11.36
CA VAL A 407 2.46 20.85 10.37
C VAL A 407 3.75 20.89 9.57
N ARG A 408 4.52 19.80 9.61
CA ARG A 408 5.68 19.65 8.73
C ARG A 408 5.22 19.07 7.39
N VAL A 409 5.60 19.71 6.30
CA VAL A 409 5.26 19.30 4.94
C VAL A 409 6.56 18.97 4.24
N TYR A 410 6.70 17.71 3.83
CA TYR A 410 7.80 17.28 2.97
C TYR A 410 7.28 17.17 1.55
N TYR A 411 7.90 17.92 0.65
CA TYR A 411 7.68 17.80 -0.78
C TYR A 411 8.82 16.99 -1.37
N GLU A 412 8.52 15.76 -1.75
CA GLU A 412 9.43 14.88 -2.48
C GLU A 412 9.26 15.19 -3.98
N ALA A 413 10.34 15.58 -4.64
CA ALA A 413 10.34 15.66 -6.09
C ALA A 413 10.25 14.21 -6.58
N LEU A 414 9.06 13.78 -7.00
CA LEU A 414 8.93 12.51 -7.70
C LEU A 414 9.88 12.56 -8.90
N GLU A 415 10.87 11.66 -8.92
CA GLU A 415 11.50 11.29 -10.19
C GLU A 415 10.34 10.96 -11.12
N LYS A 416 10.25 11.71 -12.21
CA LYS A 416 9.21 11.53 -13.19
C LYS A 416 9.49 10.19 -13.86
N GLU A 417 9.00 9.10 -13.27
CA GLU A 417 8.92 7.79 -13.92
C GLU A 417 8.30 8.05 -15.30
N PRO A 418 8.99 7.68 -16.39
CA PRO A 418 8.45 7.93 -17.72
C PRO A 418 7.09 7.25 -17.80
N GLU A 419 6.07 8.02 -18.20
CA GLU A 419 4.70 7.51 -18.35
C GLU A 419 4.75 6.16 -19.09
N ALA A 420 4.24 5.11 -18.44
CA ALA A 420 4.12 3.79 -19.04
C ALA A 420 3.33 3.94 -20.36
N LYS A 421 3.96 3.55 -21.47
CA LYS A 421 3.34 3.68 -22.78
C LYS A 421 2.61 2.40 -23.13
N ILE A 422 1.42 2.59 -23.69
CA ILE A 422 0.68 1.53 -24.36
C ILE A 422 1.21 1.45 -25.79
N ILE A 423 1.70 0.26 -26.18
CA ILE A 423 2.21 -0.05 -27.51
C ILE A 423 1.04 -0.57 -28.34
N ASP A 424 0.64 0.18 -29.35
CA ASP A 424 -0.50 -0.11 -30.21
C ASP A 424 -0.18 -1.12 -31.32
N ALA A 425 1.06 -1.13 -31.82
CA ALA A 425 1.55 -2.14 -32.75
C ALA A 425 3.08 -2.37 -32.65
N ALA A 426 3.53 -3.58 -32.96
CA ALA A 426 4.94 -3.93 -33.08
C ALA A 426 5.38 -4.15 -34.54
N TYR A 427 6.50 -3.57 -34.93
CA TYR A 427 7.08 -3.60 -36.27
C TYR A 427 8.44 -4.28 -36.24
N ILE A 428 8.53 -5.40 -36.94
CA ILE A 428 9.75 -6.19 -37.13
C ILE A 428 10.23 -6.02 -38.57
N GLU A 429 11.52 -5.76 -38.72
CA GLU A 429 12.21 -5.50 -39.97
C GLU A 429 13.39 -6.47 -40.14
N ASP A 430 13.95 -6.50 -41.36
CA ASP A 430 15.12 -7.27 -41.74
C ASP A 430 14.98 -8.79 -41.59
N VAL A 431 13.77 -9.35 -41.72
CA VAL A 431 13.60 -10.81 -41.83
C VAL A 431 13.90 -11.25 -43.26
N GLU A 432 14.95 -12.04 -43.46
CA GLU A 432 15.31 -12.54 -44.78
C GLU A 432 14.32 -13.61 -45.25
N ALA A 433 13.93 -13.53 -46.53
CA ALA A 433 13.06 -14.56 -47.11
C ALA A 433 13.80 -15.90 -47.19
N PRO A 434 13.12 -17.04 -46.93
CA PRO A 434 13.74 -18.36 -46.95
C PRO A 434 14.17 -18.73 -48.38
N LEU A 435 15.47 -18.61 -48.64
CA LEU A 435 16.11 -18.97 -49.90
C LEU A 435 16.77 -20.34 -49.78
N GLU A 436 16.64 -21.19 -50.80
CA GLU A 436 17.21 -22.54 -50.78
C GLU A 436 18.70 -22.52 -50.43
N GLY A 437 19.08 -23.32 -49.44
CA GLY A 437 20.48 -23.42 -48.97
C GLY A 437 20.91 -22.38 -47.95
N ASN A 438 20.12 -21.31 -47.72
CA ASN A 438 20.37 -20.37 -46.61
C ASN A 438 19.87 -20.96 -45.27
N THR A 439 20.48 -20.50 -44.19
CA THR A 439 20.06 -20.82 -42.81
C THR A 439 19.02 -19.82 -42.31
N PRO A 440 18.20 -20.17 -41.30
CA PRO A 440 17.24 -19.26 -40.70
C PRO A 440 17.90 -18.07 -39.97
N ASP A 441 17.23 -16.92 -39.98
CA ASP A 441 17.63 -15.77 -39.16
C ASP A 441 17.47 -16.10 -37.67
N THR A 442 18.43 -15.64 -36.86
CA THR A 442 18.41 -15.79 -35.39
C THR A 442 18.24 -14.47 -34.66
N ASP A 443 18.37 -13.35 -35.37
CA ASP A 443 18.12 -11.99 -34.91
C ASP A 443 17.36 -11.18 -35.98
N VAL A 444 16.57 -10.21 -35.52
CA VAL A 444 15.74 -9.34 -36.37
C VAL A 444 15.66 -7.97 -35.71
N LEU A 445 15.35 -6.93 -36.49
CA LEU A 445 15.22 -5.57 -35.96
C LEU A 445 13.79 -5.31 -35.49
N CYS A 446 13.62 -4.80 -34.27
CA CYS A 446 12.35 -4.22 -33.81
C CYS A 446 12.45 -2.70 -33.91
N SER A 447 11.70 -2.08 -34.83
CA SER A 447 11.72 -0.62 -35.04
C SER A 447 10.73 0.14 -34.17
N THR A 448 9.90 -0.59 -33.40
CA THR A 448 8.92 0.00 -32.49
C THR A 448 9.57 0.44 -31.18
N GLN A 449 9.43 1.73 -30.86
CA GLN A 449 9.96 2.27 -29.62
C GLN A 449 9.24 1.68 -28.39
N GLY A 450 10.01 1.25 -27.39
CA GLY A 450 9.48 0.75 -26.12
C GLY A 450 9.26 -0.77 -26.09
N CYS A 451 9.69 -1.49 -27.13
CA CYS A 451 9.75 -2.95 -27.14
C CYS A 451 10.94 -3.45 -27.97
N VAL A 452 11.31 -4.71 -27.75
CA VAL A 452 12.47 -5.36 -28.40
C VAL A 452 12.11 -6.77 -28.88
N ALA A 453 12.73 -7.20 -30.00
CA ALA A 453 12.69 -8.59 -30.41
C ALA A 453 13.58 -9.42 -29.48
N SER A 454 12.99 -10.39 -28.79
CA SER A 454 13.68 -11.19 -27.77
C SER A 454 14.02 -12.61 -28.24
N ARG A 455 13.29 -13.12 -29.24
CA ARG A 455 13.48 -14.46 -29.80
C ARG A 455 12.94 -14.52 -31.22
N VAL A 456 13.65 -15.23 -32.10
CA VAL A 456 13.27 -15.52 -33.49
C VAL A 456 13.34 -17.03 -33.69
N GLU A 457 12.26 -17.61 -34.21
CA GLU A 457 12.16 -19.04 -34.47
C GLU A 457 11.58 -19.30 -35.86
N TRP A 458 12.07 -20.33 -36.54
CA TRP A 458 11.58 -20.72 -37.85
C TRP A 458 10.99 -22.13 -37.82
N TYR A 459 9.86 -22.32 -38.49
CA TYR A 459 9.14 -23.57 -38.55
C TYR A 459 8.91 -23.99 -40.00
N ASP A 460 9.24 -25.23 -40.35
CA ASP A 460 8.74 -25.86 -41.58
C ASP A 460 7.28 -26.27 -41.35
N VAL A 461 6.35 -25.60 -42.03
CA VAL A 461 4.90 -25.80 -41.89
C VAL A 461 4.28 -26.51 -43.10
N THR A 462 5.11 -27.10 -43.98
CA THR A 462 4.66 -27.72 -45.24
C THR A 462 3.60 -28.81 -45.03
N GLU A 463 3.72 -29.63 -43.98
CA GLU A 463 2.76 -30.70 -43.65
C GLU A 463 1.68 -30.26 -42.63
N GLY A 464 1.57 -28.95 -42.36
CA GLY A 464 0.60 -28.36 -41.43
C GLY A 464 0.92 -28.53 -39.94
N ARG A 465 1.83 -29.45 -39.56
CA ARG A 465 2.46 -29.46 -38.23
C ARG A 465 3.79 -28.74 -38.35
N GLY A 466 3.91 -27.56 -37.75
CA GLY A 466 5.16 -26.81 -37.72
C GLY A 466 6.27 -27.62 -37.05
N VAL A 467 7.36 -27.88 -37.77
CA VAL A 467 8.59 -28.48 -37.24
C VAL A 467 9.60 -27.36 -37.05
N LEU A 468 10.03 -27.12 -35.81
CA LEU A 468 11.05 -26.11 -35.49
C LEU A 468 12.36 -26.45 -36.22
N MET A 469 12.94 -25.46 -36.90
CA MET A 469 14.24 -25.53 -37.55
C MET A 469 15.35 -25.20 -36.55
N ALA A 470 16.46 -25.93 -36.62
CA ALA A 470 17.69 -25.55 -35.94
C ALA A 470 18.41 -24.42 -36.70
N GLU A 471 19.29 -23.69 -36.02
CA GLU A 471 20.07 -22.59 -36.62
C GLU A 471 20.97 -23.05 -37.78
N ASP A 472 21.37 -24.33 -37.81
CA ASP A 472 22.20 -24.93 -38.86
C ASP A 472 21.39 -25.70 -39.93
N ASP A 473 20.07 -25.76 -39.80
CA ASP A 473 19.20 -26.26 -40.88
C ASP A 473 19.24 -25.30 -42.07
N THR A 474 18.93 -25.81 -43.26
CA THR A 474 18.83 -24.99 -44.47
C THR A 474 17.44 -25.06 -45.07
N PHE A 475 16.99 -23.96 -45.66
CA PHE A 475 15.72 -23.92 -46.37
C PHE A 475 15.77 -24.78 -47.62
N VAL A 476 14.66 -25.46 -47.92
CA VAL A 476 14.48 -26.33 -49.09
C VAL A 476 13.42 -25.71 -49.98
N ALA A 477 13.74 -25.54 -51.26
CA ALA A 477 12.80 -24.99 -52.24
C ALA A 477 11.47 -25.77 -52.31
N GLY A 478 10.37 -25.05 -52.53
CA GLY A 478 9.04 -25.63 -52.64
C GLY A 478 8.39 -26.02 -51.29
N ARG A 479 9.03 -25.72 -50.16
CA ARG A 479 8.45 -25.82 -48.81
C ARG A 479 7.84 -24.50 -48.35
N LEU A 480 6.97 -24.58 -47.35
CA LEU A 480 6.36 -23.43 -46.69
C LEU A 480 6.96 -23.31 -45.29
N TYR A 481 7.49 -22.13 -44.97
CA TYR A 481 8.10 -21.82 -43.69
C TYR A 481 7.32 -20.73 -42.97
N ARG A 482 7.38 -20.72 -41.64
CA ARG A 482 6.83 -19.68 -40.79
C ARG A 482 7.92 -19.15 -39.87
N VAL A 483 8.14 -17.84 -39.89
CA VAL A 483 8.92 -17.17 -38.84
C VAL A 483 7.98 -16.81 -37.68
N VAL A 484 8.44 -16.96 -36.45
CA VAL A 484 7.79 -16.51 -35.24
C VAL A 484 8.77 -15.65 -34.46
N VAL A 485 8.38 -14.41 -34.16
CA VAL A 485 9.18 -13.43 -33.43
C VAL A 485 8.49 -13.10 -32.12
N LEU A 486 9.17 -13.32 -30.98
CA LEU A 486 8.69 -12.92 -29.66
C LEU A 486 9.18 -11.51 -29.35
N VAL A 487 8.26 -10.56 -29.22
CA VAL A 487 8.52 -9.17 -28.88
C VAL A 487 8.19 -8.94 -27.41
N LYS A 488 9.08 -8.26 -26.67
CA LYS A 488 8.88 -7.91 -25.26
C LYS A 488 8.83 -6.40 -25.08
N ALA A 489 7.90 -5.93 -24.28
CA ALA A 489 7.86 -4.55 -23.85
C ALA A 489 9.07 -4.22 -22.97
N GLU A 490 9.62 -3.01 -23.13
CA GLU A 490 10.71 -2.50 -22.31
C GLU A 490 10.16 -1.75 -21.08
N GLY A 491 10.76 -1.97 -19.92
CA GLY A 491 10.34 -1.32 -18.67
C GLY A 491 8.91 -1.70 -18.27
N ASN A 492 8.07 -0.68 -18.03
CA ASN A 492 6.68 -0.85 -17.60
C ASN A 492 5.67 -0.68 -18.76
N ASN A 493 6.12 -0.70 -20.02
CA ASN A 493 5.23 -0.59 -21.18
C ASN A 493 4.37 -1.87 -21.33
N THR A 494 3.21 -1.74 -21.97
CA THR A 494 2.28 -2.86 -22.24
C THR A 494 1.77 -2.79 -23.66
N PHE A 495 1.42 -3.94 -24.25
CA PHE A 495 0.79 -4.00 -25.56
C PHE A 495 -0.72 -3.80 -25.45
N LEU A 496 -1.30 -3.00 -26.35
CA LEU A 496 -2.75 -2.84 -26.45
C LEU A 496 -3.40 -4.15 -26.93
N MET A 497 -4.19 -4.78 -26.07
CA MET A 497 -4.97 -5.98 -26.40
C MET A 497 -6.45 -5.62 -26.45
N ALA A 498 -7.14 -5.90 -27.56
CA ALA A 498 -8.61 -5.87 -27.58
C ALA A 498 -9.16 -7.22 -27.09
N ASP A 499 -10.12 -7.15 -26.16
CA ASP A 499 -11.00 -8.21 -25.64
C ASP A 499 -10.58 -9.67 -25.94
N GLY A 500 -9.78 -10.28 -25.06
CA GLY A 500 -9.60 -11.73 -25.02
C GLY A 500 -8.45 -12.30 -25.87
N TYR A 501 -7.23 -11.80 -25.64
CA TYR A 501 -5.93 -12.42 -25.98
C TYR A 501 -5.48 -12.44 -27.45
N ASN A 502 -6.25 -11.92 -28.42
CA ASN A 502 -6.00 -12.24 -29.84
C ASN A 502 -5.97 -11.07 -30.84
N GLU A 503 -5.88 -9.80 -30.39
CA GLU A 503 -5.99 -8.65 -31.31
C GLU A 503 -4.91 -7.57 -31.15
N ALA A 504 -3.76 -7.89 -30.55
CA ALA A 504 -2.59 -7.03 -30.72
C ALA A 504 -2.19 -6.96 -32.21
N ILE A 505 -1.68 -5.81 -32.65
CA ILE A 505 -1.30 -5.60 -34.03
C ILE A 505 0.21 -5.74 -34.15
N GLY A 506 0.69 -6.50 -35.14
CA GLY A 506 2.11 -6.51 -35.47
C GLY A 506 2.38 -6.79 -36.93
N TYR A 507 3.56 -6.39 -37.36
CA TYR A 507 4.02 -6.44 -38.75
C TYR A 507 5.42 -7.05 -38.81
N ILE A 508 5.64 -7.89 -39.81
CA ILE A 508 6.97 -8.42 -40.16
C ILE A 508 7.24 -8.01 -41.61
N ASN A 509 8.31 -7.24 -41.83
CA ASN A 509 8.66 -6.62 -43.12
C ASN A 509 7.46 -5.92 -43.78
N GLY A 510 6.74 -5.11 -42.99
CA GLY A 510 5.55 -4.37 -43.46
C GLY A 510 4.30 -5.22 -43.70
N LYS A 511 4.37 -6.56 -43.62
CA LYS A 511 3.19 -7.44 -43.76
C LYS A 511 2.58 -7.70 -42.39
N LYS A 512 1.25 -7.58 -42.31
CA LYS A 512 0.51 -7.88 -41.08
C LYS A 512 0.75 -9.34 -40.66
N ALA A 513 1.30 -9.52 -39.47
CA ALA A 513 1.58 -10.82 -38.88
C ALA A 513 0.36 -11.33 -38.11
N ILE A 514 0.33 -12.64 -37.88
CA ILE A 514 -0.58 -13.25 -36.91
C ILE A 514 0.02 -12.98 -35.53
N ALA A 515 -0.74 -12.33 -34.65
CA ALA A 515 -0.23 -11.82 -33.38
C ALA A 515 -0.95 -12.47 -32.18
N TYR A 516 -0.20 -12.92 -31.18
CA TYR A 516 -0.74 -13.52 -29.95
C TYR A 516 -0.12 -12.88 -28.70
N GLY A 517 -0.97 -12.39 -27.82
CA GLY A 517 -0.56 -11.74 -26.57
C GLY A 517 -0.30 -12.68 -25.40
N SER A 518 0.61 -12.31 -24.50
CA SER A 518 0.72 -12.92 -23.17
C SER A 518 -0.42 -12.48 -22.24
N HIS A 519 -0.58 -13.18 -21.11
CA HIS A 519 -1.64 -12.86 -20.12
C HIS A 519 -1.41 -11.56 -19.35
N ASP A 520 -0.16 -11.15 -19.25
CA ASP A 520 0.30 -9.96 -18.54
C ASP A 520 0.55 -8.79 -19.49
N GLU A 521 0.23 -8.92 -20.79
CA GLU A 521 0.32 -7.87 -21.81
C GLU A 521 1.75 -7.33 -22.04
N THR A 522 2.78 -8.04 -21.56
CA THR A 522 4.19 -7.66 -21.69
C THR A 522 4.90 -8.32 -22.85
N GLU A 523 4.32 -9.38 -23.43
CA GLU A 523 4.89 -10.12 -24.55
C GLU A 523 3.89 -10.30 -25.70
N LEU A 524 4.41 -10.29 -26.93
CA LEU A 524 3.67 -10.42 -28.17
C LEU A 524 4.40 -11.37 -29.14
N GLU A 525 3.76 -12.47 -29.54
CA GLU A 525 4.28 -13.38 -30.57
C GLU A 525 3.73 -13.01 -31.95
N LEU A 526 4.63 -12.73 -32.90
CA LEU A 526 4.29 -12.38 -34.28
C LEU A 526 4.71 -13.50 -35.24
N GLY A 527 3.75 -14.05 -35.98
CA GLY A 527 3.98 -15.11 -36.97
C GLY A 527 3.69 -14.67 -38.41
N LEU A 528 4.61 -14.97 -39.33
CA LEU A 528 4.42 -14.74 -40.77
C LEU A 528 4.91 -15.94 -41.60
N GLU A 529 4.15 -16.32 -42.63
CA GLU A 529 4.45 -17.46 -43.50
C GLU A 529 5.09 -17.03 -44.84
N PHE A 530 6.09 -17.79 -45.28
CA PHE A 530 6.87 -17.58 -46.49
C PHE A 530 7.02 -18.88 -47.30
N PRO A 531 6.75 -18.88 -48.61
CA PRO A 531 7.17 -19.98 -49.48
C PRO A 531 8.68 -19.89 -49.78
N ALA A 532 9.40 -21.00 -49.71
CA ALA A 532 10.80 -21.04 -50.12
C ALA A 532 10.95 -21.06 -51.64
N CYS A 533 11.74 -20.12 -52.16
CA CYS A 533 11.95 -19.94 -53.59
C CYS A 533 13.27 -20.60 -54.06
N GLU A 534 13.28 -21.16 -55.28
CA GLU A 534 14.51 -21.60 -55.96
C GLU A 534 15.35 -20.38 -56.39
N GLU A 535 16.67 -20.48 -56.32
CA GLU A 535 17.61 -19.44 -56.76
C GLU A 535 17.39 -19.15 -58.27
N ASN A 536 16.99 -17.91 -58.62
CA ASN A 536 16.95 -17.48 -60.03
C ASN A 536 18.22 -16.68 -60.37
N PRO A 537 19.16 -17.22 -61.17
CA PRO A 537 20.46 -16.60 -61.44
C PRO A 537 20.40 -15.43 -62.45
N ASN A 538 19.23 -14.85 -62.72
CA ASN A 538 19.08 -13.68 -63.60
C ASN A 538 18.14 -12.63 -63.00
N LYS A 539 18.67 -11.77 -62.12
CA LYS A 539 18.10 -10.43 -61.87
C LYS A 539 19.12 -9.37 -62.29
N PRO A 540 18.80 -8.44 -63.22
CA PRO A 540 19.65 -7.30 -63.50
C PRO A 540 19.83 -6.45 -62.24
N THR A 541 21.02 -5.91 -62.03
CA THR A 541 21.46 -5.11 -60.86
C THR A 541 20.91 -3.68 -60.82
N ASN A 542 19.61 -3.51 -61.11
CA ASN A 542 18.90 -2.31 -60.68
C ASN A 542 17.40 -2.66 -60.57
N PRO A 543 16.76 -2.55 -59.39
CA PRO A 543 15.31 -2.56 -59.39
C PRO A 543 14.83 -1.38 -60.24
N GLU A 544 13.92 -1.62 -61.20
CA GLU A 544 13.27 -0.53 -61.91
C GLU A 544 12.46 0.26 -60.87
N VAL A 545 12.97 1.42 -60.47
CA VAL A 545 12.28 2.34 -59.56
C VAL A 545 10.94 2.72 -60.18
N MET A 546 9.86 2.39 -59.50
CA MET A 546 8.49 2.73 -59.88
C MET A 546 8.16 4.19 -59.55
N GLY A 547 8.65 4.68 -58.41
CA GLY A 547 8.49 6.06 -57.93
C GLY A 547 8.65 6.17 -56.42
N ILE A 548 8.12 7.22 -55.80
CA ILE A 548 8.17 7.44 -54.34
C ILE A 548 6.78 7.22 -53.75
N LEU A 549 6.65 6.43 -52.67
CA LEU A 549 5.36 6.20 -52.01
C LEU A 549 4.82 7.52 -51.46
N GLY A 550 3.59 7.87 -51.82
CA GLY A 550 2.97 9.17 -51.54
C GLY A 550 3.11 10.22 -52.65
N ASP A 551 3.90 9.97 -53.72
CA ASP A 551 3.97 10.83 -54.91
C ASP A 551 2.85 10.49 -55.90
N ALA A 552 1.62 10.81 -55.50
CA ALA A 552 0.41 10.52 -56.26
C ALA A 552 0.38 11.26 -57.62
N ASN A 553 1.03 12.42 -57.70
CA ASN A 553 1.03 13.23 -58.91
C ASN A 553 2.23 12.93 -59.86
N CYS A 554 3.18 12.11 -59.40
CA CYS A 554 4.39 11.72 -60.11
C CYS A 554 5.30 12.91 -60.48
N ASP A 555 5.45 13.89 -59.58
CA ASP A 555 6.40 15.02 -59.73
C ASP A 555 7.72 14.84 -58.97
N ASP A 556 8.01 13.61 -58.52
CA ASP A 556 9.20 13.20 -57.76
C ASP A 556 9.33 13.87 -56.38
N GLU A 557 8.26 14.51 -55.88
CA GLU A 557 8.21 15.17 -54.58
C GLU A 557 6.94 14.81 -53.80
N VAL A 558 7.06 14.29 -52.58
CA VAL A 558 5.89 14.09 -51.70
C VAL A 558 5.54 15.39 -50.99
N ASN A 559 4.43 16.02 -51.40
CA ASN A 559 3.98 17.29 -50.85
C ASN A 559 2.44 17.42 -50.90
N ILE A 560 1.92 18.61 -50.57
CA ILE A 560 0.46 18.83 -50.45
C ILE A 560 -0.28 18.66 -51.79
N LYS A 561 0.43 18.76 -52.91
CA LYS A 561 -0.15 18.53 -54.24
C LYS A 561 -0.56 17.06 -54.42
N ASP A 562 0.12 16.10 -53.80
CA ASP A 562 -0.24 14.68 -53.88
C ASP A 562 -1.54 14.39 -53.16
N ALA A 563 -1.68 14.87 -51.92
CA ALA A 563 -2.94 14.80 -51.20
C ALA A 563 -4.08 15.49 -51.99
N THR A 564 -3.78 16.59 -52.67
CA THR A 564 -4.74 17.30 -53.53
C THR A 564 -5.09 16.47 -54.78
N ALA A 565 -4.12 15.79 -55.39
CA ALA A 565 -4.34 14.92 -56.56
C ALA A 565 -5.25 13.75 -56.20
N ILE A 566 -5.03 13.10 -55.05
CA ILE A 566 -5.91 12.06 -54.51
C ILE A 566 -7.32 12.61 -54.25
N GLN A 567 -7.45 13.77 -53.60
CA GLN A 567 -8.76 14.37 -53.35
C GLN A 567 -9.54 14.69 -54.63
N LYS A 568 -8.86 15.19 -55.67
CA LYS A 568 -9.47 15.39 -57.00
C LYS A 568 -9.85 14.07 -57.65
N HIS A 569 -9.03 13.03 -57.48
CA HIS A 569 -9.31 11.69 -57.98
C HIS A 569 -10.57 11.10 -57.36
N VAL A 570 -10.65 11.12 -56.02
CA VAL A 570 -11.81 10.67 -55.25
C VAL A 570 -13.07 11.47 -55.60
N ALA A 571 -12.94 12.77 -55.86
CA ALA A 571 -14.03 13.63 -56.32
C ALA A 571 -14.38 13.47 -57.82
N MET A 572 -13.72 12.55 -58.53
CA MET A 572 -13.86 12.31 -59.97
C MET A 572 -13.58 13.56 -60.83
N LEU A 573 -12.80 14.50 -60.32
CA LEU A 573 -12.36 15.70 -61.03
C LEU A 573 -11.11 15.44 -61.88
N GLU A 574 -10.35 14.39 -61.53
CA GLU A 574 -9.12 13.98 -62.18
C GLU A 574 -8.96 12.45 -62.09
N VAL A 575 -8.13 11.83 -62.94
CA VAL A 575 -7.81 10.39 -62.86
C VAL A 575 -6.31 10.28 -62.69
N LEU A 576 -5.87 9.61 -61.62
CA LEU A 576 -4.45 9.33 -61.40
C LEU A 576 -3.93 8.41 -62.51
N SER A 577 -2.64 8.52 -62.83
CA SER A 577 -1.98 7.55 -63.70
C SER A 577 -1.91 6.19 -63.02
N ASP A 578 -1.70 5.09 -63.75
CA ASP A 578 -1.56 3.76 -63.14
C ASP A 578 -0.43 3.73 -62.09
N THR A 579 0.69 4.40 -62.38
CA THR A 579 1.80 4.59 -61.43
C THR A 579 1.36 5.46 -60.24
N GLY A 580 0.73 6.61 -60.49
CA GLY A 580 0.27 7.51 -59.44
C GLY A 580 -0.79 6.88 -58.54
N TYR A 581 -1.61 5.96 -59.06
CA TYR A 581 -2.56 5.18 -58.27
C TYR A 581 -1.83 4.22 -57.30
N ILE A 582 -0.81 3.51 -57.79
CA ILE A 582 0.00 2.62 -56.94
C ILE A 582 0.75 3.43 -55.87
N LEU A 583 1.32 4.58 -56.24
CA LEU A 583 2.05 5.43 -55.29
C LEU A 583 1.13 6.18 -54.33
N ALA A 584 -0.15 6.36 -54.68
CA ALA A 584 -1.14 7.02 -53.83
C ALA A 584 -1.72 6.11 -52.74
N ASP A 585 -1.69 4.79 -52.90
CA ASP A 585 -2.20 3.81 -51.92
C ASP A 585 -1.16 3.58 -50.81
N VAL A 586 -1.06 4.52 -49.88
CA VAL A 586 0.01 4.55 -48.87
C VAL A 586 -0.26 3.60 -47.71
N ASP A 587 -1.51 3.17 -47.52
CA ASP A 587 -1.90 2.17 -46.52
C ASP A 587 -2.00 0.74 -47.08
N ALA A 588 -1.65 0.55 -48.36
CA ALA A 588 -1.65 -0.73 -49.09
C ALA A 588 -3.00 -1.46 -48.98
N SER A 589 -4.09 -0.70 -49.05
CA SER A 589 -5.46 -1.23 -48.95
C SER A 589 -6.04 -1.69 -50.28
N ASP A 590 -5.31 -1.52 -51.39
CA ASP A 590 -5.74 -1.66 -52.78
C ASP A 590 -6.78 -0.61 -53.23
N ASP A 591 -7.13 0.35 -52.37
CA ASP A 591 -8.20 1.35 -52.57
C ASP A 591 -7.72 2.79 -52.29
N VAL A 592 -7.37 3.56 -53.34
CA VAL A 592 -6.99 4.97 -53.18
C VAL A 592 -8.18 5.83 -52.78
N ASN A 593 -8.16 6.36 -51.56
CA ASN A 593 -9.27 7.10 -50.97
C ASN A 593 -8.81 8.31 -50.11
N ILE A 594 -9.73 8.89 -49.34
CA ILE A 594 -9.43 10.09 -48.52
C ILE A 594 -8.46 9.79 -47.36
N LYS A 595 -8.36 8.52 -46.93
CA LYS A 595 -7.42 8.09 -45.90
C LYS A 595 -5.98 8.26 -46.37
N ASP A 596 -5.68 7.93 -47.62
CA ASP A 596 -4.36 8.12 -48.22
C ASP A 596 -3.97 9.59 -48.30
N ALA A 597 -4.90 10.44 -48.75
CA ALA A 597 -4.70 11.88 -48.76
C ALA A 597 -4.44 12.43 -47.35
N THR A 598 -5.14 11.89 -46.35
CA THR A 598 -4.96 12.28 -44.94
C THR A 598 -3.62 11.80 -44.38
N ALA A 599 -3.17 10.60 -44.76
CA ALA A 599 -1.88 10.05 -44.36
C ALA A 599 -0.73 10.88 -44.94
N ILE A 600 -0.79 11.26 -46.22
CA ILE A 600 0.18 12.18 -46.84
C ILE A 600 0.18 13.54 -46.12
N GLN A 601 -0.99 14.09 -45.79
CA GLN A 601 -1.08 15.35 -45.03
C GLN A 601 -0.45 15.26 -43.64
N LYS A 602 -0.65 14.15 -42.93
CA LYS A 602 -0.01 13.89 -41.63
C LYS A 602 1.51 13.81 -41.78
N HIS A 603 2.00 13.09 -42.79
CA HIS A 603 3.43 13.00 -43.11
C HIS A 603 4.04 14.39 -43.36
N ILE A 604 3.41 15.22 -44.20
CA ILE A 604 3.86 16.61 -44.47
C ILE A 604 3.90 17.46 -43.19
N ALA A 605 2.98 17.24 -42.26
CA ALA A 605 2.92 17.94 -40.98
C ALA A 605 3.91 17.38 -39.92
N GLY A 606 4.70 16.36 -40.24
CA GLY A 606 5.62 15.70 -39.30
C GLY A 606 4.92 14.82 -38.26
N ILE A 607 3.67 14.43 -38.51
CA ILE A 607 2.91 13.51 -37.66
C ILE A 607 3.21 12.08 -38.10
N VAL A 608 3.62 11.21 -37.17
CA VAL A 608 3.91 9.79 -37.43
C VAL A 608 2.66 9.09 -37.97
N THR A 609 2.78 8.39 -39.10
CA THR A 609 1.67 7.72 -39.79
C THR A 609 1.74 6.19 -39.78
N GLY A 610 2.91 5.60 -39.55
CA GLY A 610 3.12 4.15 -39.68
C GLY A 610 3.20 3.64 -41.13
N PHE A 611 3.37 4.54 -42.11
CA PHE A 611 3.47 4.22 -43.54
C PHE A 611 4.80 4.75 -44.10
N ASP A 612 5.38 4.05 -45.07
CA ASP A 612 6.68 4.35 -45.69
C ASP A 612 6.63 5.52 -46.70
N ILE A 613 5.83 6.54 -46.41
CA ILE A 613 5.65 7.72 -47.26
C ILE A 613 7.00 8.43 -47.44
N GLY A 614 7.39 8.70 -48.69
CA GLY A 614 8.69 9.25 -49.05
C GLY A 614 9.76 8.22 -49.42
N MET A 615 9.45 6.92 -49.31
CA MET A 615 10.38 5.84 -49.66
C MET A 615 10.23 5.40 -51.12
N THR A 616 11.34 4.92 -51.71
CA THR A 616 11.39 4.45 -53.09
C THR A 616 10.64 3.13 -53.27
N VAL A 617 9.61 3.12 -54.13
CA VAL A 617 8.89 1.91 -54.56
C VAL A 617 9.58 1.34 -55.80
N CYS A 618 9.83 0.03 -55.81
CA CYS A 618 10.43 -0.69 -56.93
C CYS A 618 9.41 -1.61 -57.59
N LYS A 619 9.51 -1.81 -58.91
CA LYS A 619 8.72 -2.80 -59.64
C LYS A 619 9.04 -4.25 -59.30
#